data_AF-A0A7D9LSS6-F1
#
_entry.id   AF-A0A7D9LSS6-F1
#
_cell.length_a   1.000
_cell.length_b   1.000
_cell.length_c   1.000
_cell.angle_alpha   90.00
_cell.angle_beta   90.00
_cell.angle_gamma   90.00
#
_symmetry.space_group_name_H-M   'P 1'
#
loop_
_entity.id
_entity.type
_entity.pdbx_description
1 polymer ?
#
loop_
_entity_poly.entity_id
_entity_poly.type
_entity_poly.pdbx_seq_one_letter_code
_entity_poly.pdbx_strand_id
1 'polypeptide(L)'
;MPGRVKCFVSGCNNSWYRNTISNEGTLSFHRLPKNTVLIEKYENILKTKVPNAQNARVCGQHFKNGKRESPSELPISHIPPASNSEAGPICPKRKAPTPRGPVPPPKPRNQYFNTYKERMMKKQLDKKQAEINNLNEQLISKEMKIQDLQNLLQESRTNTGMEHNKVNACEADIIRLQNGLQEWEFNIERFIKDDSKMVFYTGLNSEQFNSFWEFVEPEISTPKRRKGISRKNELFAVLVKLRLGLQYEDLADRLGLSRQTVSRLFEGWITFLSSIVAKINL
;
A
#
# COMPACT_ATOMS: atom_id res chain seq x y z
N MET A 1 24.60 -24.19 -26.16
CA MET A 1 25.45 -25.35 -26.52
C MET A 1 26.90 -24.89 -26.51
N PRO A 2 27.82 -25.54 -25.77
CA PRO A 2 29.22 -25.13 -25.80
C PRO A 2 29.76 -25.35 -27.22
N GLY A 3 30.11 -24.25 -27.90
CA GLY A 3 30.65 -24.28 -29.26
C GLY A 3 31.93 -25.12 -29.33
N ARG A 4 32.24 -25.69 -30.49
CA ARG A 4 33.47 -26.47 -30.70
C ARG A 4 34.70 -25.64 -30.36
N VAL A 5 35.27 -25.85 -29.17
CA VAL A 5 36.52 -25.20 -28.76
C VAL A 5 37.70 -25.96 -29.36
N LYS A 6 38.50 -25.28 -30.18
CA LYS A 6 39.73 -25.82 -30.81
C LYS A 6 40.94 -24.99 -30.37
N CYS A 7 42.09 -25.64 -30.22
CA CYS A 7 43.37 -24.93 -30.05
C CYS A 7 43.67 -24.09 -31.30
N PHE A 8 44.12 -22.84 -31.13
CA PHE A 8 44.45 -21.99 -32.28
C PHE A 8 45.85 -22.25 -32.85
N VAL A 9 46.74 -22.91 -32.11
CA VAL A 9 48.13 -23.13 -32.49
C VAL A 9 48.23 -23.96 -33.76
N SER A 10 49.04 -23.50 -34.72
CA SER A 10 49.26 -24.20 -35.99
C SER A 10 49.85 -25.59 -35.75
N GLY A 11 49.34 -26.60 -36.44
CA GLY A 11 49.73 -28.00 -36.24
C GLY A 11 49.11 -28.69 -35.01
N CYS A 12 48.44 -27.94 -34.11
CA CYS A 12 47.76 -28.53 -32.97
C CYS A 12 46.34 -29.00 -33.35
N ASN A 13 46.09 -30.31 -33.22
CA ASN A 13 44.81 -30.95 -33.55
C ASN A 13 43.89 -31.16 -32.33
N ASN A 14 44.29 -30.63 -31.17
CA ASN A 14 43.54 -30.73 -29.93
C ASN A 14 42.26 -29.86 -29.99
N SER A 15 41.14 -30.50 -29.66
CA SER A 15 39.85 -29.84 -29.53
C SER A 15 39.12 -30.42 -28.34
N TRP A 16 38.31 -29.59 -27.68
CA TRP A 16 37.56 -30.01 -26.50
C TRP A 16 36.73 -31.27 -26.76
N TYR A 17 36.08 -31.34 -27.93
CA TYR A 17 35.25 -32.49 -28.32
C TYR A 17 36.04 -33.78 -28.57
N ARG A 18 37.25 -33.72 -29.15
CA ARG A 18 38.07 -34.93 -29.37
C ARG A 18 38.58 -35.50 -28.05
N ASN A 19 39.00 -34.63 -27.14
CA ASN A 19 39.62 -35.05 -25.88
C ASN A 19 38.61 -35.48 -24.82
N THR A 20 37.32 -35.14 -24.98
CA THR A 20 36.25 -35.71 -24.13
C THR A 20 35.83 -37.11 -24.53
N ILE A 21 36.22 -37.59 -25.72
CA ILE A 21 35.83 -38.91 -26.26
C ILE A 21 36.95 -39.94 -26.08
N SER A 22 38.22 -39.51 -26.08
CA SER A 22 39.35 -40.35 -25.66
C SER A 22 39.45 -40.37 -24.13
N ASN A 23 39.43 -41.55 -23.51
CA ASN A 23 39.55 -41.74 -22.04
C ASN A 23 40.90 -41.29 -21.42
N GLU A 24 41.73 -40.57 -22.17
CA GLU A 24 42.95 -39.91 -21.69
C GLU A 24 42.60 -38.47 -21.28
N GLY A 25 42.34 -38.23 -19.99
CA GLY A 25 42.39 -36.93 -19.29
C GLY A 25 41.83 -35.68 -19.99
N THR A 26 40.87 -34.99 -19.36
CA THR A 26 40.32 -33.73 -19.87
C THR A 26 41.38 -32.62 -20.02
N LEU A 27 41.89 -32.44 -21.24
CA LEU A 27 42.83 -31.36 -21.56
C LEU A 27 42.17 -29.99 -21.31
N SER A 28 42.84 -29.10 -20.58
CA SER A 28 42.33 -27.75 -20.32
C SER A 28 42.49 -26.85 -21.56
N PHE A 29 41.51 -25.96 -21.77
CA PHE A 29 41.57 -24.94 -22.83
C PHE A 29 41.53 -23.56 -22.21
N HIS A 30 42.64 -22.82 -22.31
CA HIS A 30 42.82 -21.53 -21.67
C HIS A 30 42.53 -20.39 -22.64
N ARG A 31 41.82 -19.35 -22.16
CA ARG A 31 41.65 -18.09 -22.90
C ARG A 31 42.95 -17.31 -22.92
N LEU A 32 43.19 -16.57 -24.00
CA LEU A 32 44.31 -15.64 -24.06
C LEU A 32 44.19 -14.53 -23.00
N PRO A 33 45.31 -14.00 -22.49
CA PRO A 33 45.31 -12.82 -21.63
C PRO A 33 44.67 -11.61 -22.34
N LYS A 34 44.14 -10.65 -21.57
CA LYS A 34 43.58 -9.40 -22.13
C LYS A 34 44.65 -8.40 -22.57
N ASN A 35 45.88 -8.53 -22.04
CA ASN A 35 46.98 -7.61 -22.32
C ASN A 35 47.56 -7.88 -23.72
N THR A 36 47.62 -6.85 -24.56
CA THR A 36 48.10 -6.91 -25.95
C THR A 36 49.57 -7.34 -26.05
N VAL A 37 50.44 -6.87 -25.14
CA VAL A 37 51.87 -7.22 -25.10
C VAL A 37 52.09 -8.71 -24.83
N LEU A 38 51.23 -9.31 -23.99
CA LEU A 38 51.31 -10.76 -23.73
C LEU A 38 50.82 -11.57 -24.93
N ILE A 39 49.81 -11.09 -25.67
CA ILE A 39 49.34 -11.75 -26.90
C ILE A 39 50.45 -11.78 -27.95
N GLU A 40 51.19 -10.67 -28.15
CA GLU A 40 52.33 -10.63 -29.07
C GLU A 40 53.43 -11.63 -28.68
N LYS A 41 53.73 -11.76 -27.38
CA LYS A 41 54.66 -12.78 -26.89
C LYS A 41 54.17 -14.20 -27.20
N TYR A 42 52.88 -14.47 -27.06
CA TYR A 42 52.29 -15.77 -27.42
C TYR A 42 52.44 -16.07 -28.92
N GLU A 43 52.18 -15.11 -29.80
CA GLU A 43 52.35 -15.26 -31.25
C GLU A 43 53.81 -15.55 -31.62
N ASN A 44 54.75 -14.86 -30.97
CA ASN A 44 56.18 -15.01 -31.22
C ASN A 44 56.72 -16.38 -30.77
N ILE A 45 56.19 -16.93 -29.67
CA ILE A 45 56.60 -18.24 -29.14
C ILE A 45 55.94 -19.38 -29.93
N LEU A 46 54.62 -19.29 -30.17
CA LEU A 46 53.84 -20.34 -30.82
C LEU A 46 53.89 -20.28 -32.36
N LYS A 47 54.57 -19.28 -32.92
CA LYS A 47 54.73 -19.04 -34.37
C LYS A 47 53.39 -19.08 -35.13
N THR A 48 52.32 -18.64 -34.46
CA THR A 48 50.94 -18.68 -35.00
C THR A 48 50.23 -17.38 -34.67
N LYS A 49 49.63 -16.72 -35.67
CA LYS A 49 48.83 -15.52 -35.48
C LYS A 49 47.50 -15.82 -34.81
N VAL A 50 47.10 -14.99 -33.84
CA VAL A 50 45.84 -15.16 -33.11
C VAL A 50 44.68 -14.66 -33.98
N PRO A 51 43.68 -15.51 -34.32
CA PRO A 51 42.60 -15.11 -35.21
C PRO A 51 41.57 -14.18 -34.54
N ASN A 52 41.26 -14.40 -33.26
CA ASN A 52 40.38 -13.54 -32.45
C ASN A 52 40.72 -13.73 -30.97
N ALA A 53 41.30 -12.71 -30.32
CA ALA A 53 41.78 -12.81 -28.94
C ALA A 53 40.71 -13.20 -27.91
N GLN A 54 39.43 -12.82 -28.12
CA GLN A 54 38.35 -13.11 -27.17
C GLN A 54 37.92 -14.60 -27.20
N ASN A 55 38.00 -15.22 -28.38
CA ASN A 55 37.49 -16.57 -28.64
C ASN A 55 38.58 -17.62 -28.86
N ALA A 56 39.79 -17.22 -29.20
CA ALA A 56 40.93 -18.11 -29.34
C ALA A 56 41.29 -18.77 -27.99
N ARG A 57 41.72 -20.03 -28.07
CA ARG A 57 42.13 -20.85 -26.93
C ARG A 57 43.44 -21.55 -27.23
N VAL A 58 44.28 -21.67 -26.22
CA VAL A 58 45.46 -22.54 -26.22
C VAL A 58 45.14 -23.74 -25.34
N CYS A 59 45.46 -24.94 -25.82
CA CYS A 59 45.30 -26.13 -25.01
C CYS A 59 46.45 -26.27 -24.00
N GLY A 60 46.19 -26.97 -22.90
CA GLY A 60 47.12 -27.13 -21.79
C GLY A 60 48.48 -27.74 -22.16
N GLN A 61 48.57 -28.50 -23.26
CA GLN A 61 49.80 -29.13 -23.75
C GLN A 61 50.92 -28.13 -24.07
N HIS A 62 50.57 -26.86 -24.32
CA HIS A 62 51.53 -25.79 -24.56
C HIS A 62 52.02 -25.12 -23.27
N PHE A 63 51.80 -25.73 -22.11
CA PHE A 63 52.29 -25.28 -20.81
C PHE A 63 53.04 -26.42 -20.11
N LYS A 64 53.97 -26.07 -19.21
CA LYS A 64 54.95 -27.00 -18.64
C LYS A 64 54.32 -28.23 -17.96
N ASN A 65 53.15 -28.06 -17.36
CA ASN A 65 52.43 -29.11 -16.61
C ASN A 65 51.09 -29.52 -17.28
N GLY A 66 50.92 -29.26 -18.57
CA GLY A 66 49.68 -29.60 -19.27
C GLY A 66 48.48 -28.71 -18.88
N LYS A 67 48.71 -27.66 -18.07
CA LYS A 67 47.74 -26.64 -17.65
C LYS A 67 48.47 -25.32 -17.40
N ARG A 68 47.77 -24.20 -17.56
CA ARG A 68 48.26 -22.86 -17.22
C ARG A 68 48.03 -22.59 -15.73
N GLU A 69 49.11 -22.32 -14.99
CA GLU A 69 49.08 -22.06 -13.55
C GLU A 69 48.85 -20.58 -13.23
N SER A 70 49.31 -19.66 -14.09
CA SER A 70 49.05 -18.23 -13.92
C SER A 70 48.61 -17.53 -15.22
N PRO A 71 47.77 -16.47 -15.16
CA PRO A 71 47.34 -15.74 -16.36
C PRO A 71 48.48 -15.10 -17.18
N SER A 72 49.64 -14.87 -16.55
CA SER A 72 50.82 -14.25 -17.16
C SER A 72 51.86 -15.29 -17.65
N GLU A 73 51.63 -16.57 -17.40
CA GLU A 73 52.51 -17.65 -17.84
C GLU A 73 52.58 -17.70 -19.37
N LEU A 74 53.79 -17.82 -19.90
CA LEU A 74 54.03 -17.93 -21.34
C LEU A 74 53.99 -19.40 -21.77
N PRO A 75 53.45 -19.68 -22.96
CA PRO A 75 53.46 -21.04 -23.50
C PRO A 75 54.89 -21.49 -23.82
N ILE A 76 55.11 -22.80 -23.92
CA ILE A 76 56.37 -23.37 -24.38
C ILE A 76 56.39 -23.53 -25.90
N SER A 77 57.54 -23.31 -26.54
CA SER A 77 57.74 -23.36 -28.00
C SER A 77 57.67 -24.77 -28.58
N HIS A 78 57.85 -25.79 -27.74
CA HIS A 78 57.94 -27.18 -28.19
C HIS A 78 56.58 -27.88 -28.11
N ILE A 79 56.18 -28.47 -29.23
CA ILE A 79 55.22 -29.56 -29.25
C ILE A 79 56.02 -30.77 -28.73
N PRO A 80 55.77 -31.34 -27.54
CA PRO A 80 56.38 -32.60 -27.18
C PRO A 80 55.93 -33.66 -28.20
N PRO A 81 56.83 -34.53 -28.69
CA PRO A 81 56.43 -35.64 -29.54
C PRO A 81 55.39 -36.45 -28.78
N ALA A 82 54.34 -36.89 -29.49
CA ALA A 82 53.29 -37.74 -28.93
C ALA A 82 53.95 -38.85 -28.10
N SER A 83 53.71 -38.83 -26.80
CA SER A 83 54.03 -39.96 -25.93
C SER A 83 53.39 -41.20 -26.54
N ASN A 84 54.19 -42.23 -26.76
CA ASN A 84 53.73 -43.56 -27.14
C ASN A 84 52.79 -44.08 -26.05
N SER A 85 51.49 -43.81 -26.18
CA SER A 85 50.43 -44.58 -25.55
C SER A 85 49.85 -45.51 -26.61
N GLU A 86 50.22 -46.79 -26.51
CA GLU A 86 49.56 -47.88 -27.20
C GLU A 86 48.10 -47.97 -26.69
N ALA A 87 47.18 -47.29 -27.39
CA ALA A 87 45.77 -47.65 -27.56
C ALA A 87 44.96 -46.44 -28.06
N GLY A 88 45.20 -46.02 -29.31
CA GLY A 88 44.28 -45.10 -29.99
C GLY A 88 42.95 -45.80 -30.33
N PRO A 89 41.80 -45.09 -30.29
CA PRO A 89 40.54 -45.65 -30.77
C PRO A 89 40.66 -45.95 -32.27
N ILE A 90 40.28 -47.18 -32.62
CA ILE A 90 40.28 -47.75 -33.97
C ILE A 90 39.74 -46.72 -34.98
N CYS A 91 40.60 -46.28 -35.90
CA CYS A 91 40.18 -45.58 -37.10
C CYS A 91 39.13 -46.44 -37.81
N PRO A 92 37.89 -45.96 -38.05
CA PRO A 92 36.93 -46.74 -38.82
C PRO A 92 37.53 -46.97 -40.21
N LYS A 93 37.73 -48.24 -40.56
CA LYS A 93 38.18 -48.65 -41.90
C LYS A 93 37.33 -47.92 -42.93
N ARG A 94 38.00 -47.34 -43.92
CA ARG A 94 37.36 -46.68 -45.07
C ARG A 94 36.32 -47.65 -45.65
N LYS A 95 35.03 -47.28 -45.63
CA LYS A 95 33.99 -48.07 -46.28
C LYS A 95 34.34 -48.15 -47.78
N ALA A 96 34.21 -49.34 -48.37
CA ALA A 96 34.37 -49.52 -49.80
C ALA A 96 33.43 -48.55 -50.56
N PRO A 97 33.81 -48.06 -51.76
CA PRO A 97 32.94 -47.22 -52.56
C PRO A 97 31.60 -47.94 -52.79
N THR A 98 30.54 -47.41 -52.20
CA THR A 98 29.18 -47.86 -52.49
C THR A 98 28.86 -47.55 -53.95
N PRO A 99 28.23 -48.47 -54.71
CA PRO A 99 27.68 -48.15 -56.02
C PRO A 99 26.81 -46.90 -55.89
N ARG A 100 27.01 -45.92 -56.76
CA ARG A 100 26.15 -44.74 -56.76
C ARG A 100 24.75 -45.22 -57.12
N GLY A 101 23.86 -45.27 -56.13
CA GLY A 101 22.43 -45.41 -56.39
C GLY A 101 21.95 -44.25 -57.26
N PRO A 102 20.73 -44.35 -57.82
CA PRO A 102 20.12 -43.25 -58.56
C PRO A 102 20.21 -41.97 -57.73
N VAL A 103 20.74 -40.90 -58.32
CA VAL A 103 20.78 -39.59 -57.66
C VAL A 103 19.33 -39.25 -57.32
N PRO A 104 18.97 -39.05 -56.04
CA PRO A 104 17.60 -38.67 -55.70
C PRO A 104 17.27 -37.39 -56.47
N PRO A 105 16.05 -37.28 -57.03
CA PRO A 105 15.68 -36.12 -57.81
C PRO A 105 15.94 -34.85 -56.99
N PRO A 106 16.52 -33.79 -57.58
CA PRO A 106 16.75 -32.55 -56.87
C PRO A 106 15.42 -32.08 -56.27
N LYS A 107 15.41 -31.85 -54.95
CA LYS A 107 14.20 -31.35 -54.26
C LYS A 107 13.70 -30.12 -55.01
N PRO A 108 12.40 -30.01 -55.31
CA PRO A 108 11.89 -28.92 -56.14
C PRO A 108 12.28 -27.58 -55.51
N ARG A 109 12.87 -26.68 -56.31
CA ARG A 109 13.42 -25.37 -55.90
C ARG A 109 12.43 -24.56 -55.04
N ASN A 110 11.13 -24.71 -55.28
CA ASN A 110 10.05 -24.06 -54.54
C ASN A 110 9.91 -24.54 -53.09
N GLN A 111 10.33 -25.78 -52.76
CA GLN A 111 10.24 -26.33 -51.41
C GLN A 111 11.17 -25.61 -50.42
N TYR A 112 12.35 -25.18 -50.86
CA TYR A 112 13.27 -24.39 -50.02
C TYR A 112 12.72 -22.98 -49.74
N PHE A 113 12.13 -22.33 -50.75
CA PHE A 113 11.53 -21.01 -50.60
C PHE A 113 10.30 -21.03 -49.69
N ASN A 114 9.46 -22.06 -49.82
CA ASN A 114 8.29 -22.27 -48.95
C ASN A 114 8.70 -22.53 -47.50
N THR A 115 9.69 -23.40 -47.25
CA THR A 115 10.16 -23.70 -45.89
C THR A 115 10.87 -22.49 -45.23
N TYR A 116 11.55 -21.64 -46.01
CA TYR A 116 12.10 -20.39 -45.49
C TYR A 116 10.99 -19.40 -45.07
N LYS A 117 9.97 -19.22 -45.92
CA LYS A 117 8.81 -18.37 -45.64
C LYS A 117 8.04 -18.86 -44.40
N GLU A 118 7.81 -20.17 -44.28
CA GLU A 118 7.20 -20.80 -43.11
C GLU A 118 8.00 -20.56 -41.82
N ARG A 119 9.34 -20.68 -41.86
CA ARG A 119 10.19 -20.40 -40.69
C ARG A 119 10.14 -18.95 -40.25
N MET A 120 10.10 -18.02 -41.20
CA MET A 120 9.98 -16.59 -40.90
C MET A 120 8.62 -16.25 -40.30
N MET A 121 7.54 -16.80 -40.88
CA MET A 121 6.18 -16.71 -40.32
C MET A 121 6.11 -17.31 -38.91
N LYS A 122 6.70 -18.48 -38.69
CA LYS A 122 6.73 -19.13 -37.37
C LYS A 122 7.47 -18.27 -36.33
N LYS A 123 8.61 -17.68 -36.68
CA LYS A 123 9.32 -16.74 -35.77
C LYS A 123 8.47 -15.51 -35.42
N GLN A 124 7.73 -14.98 -36.38
CA GLN A 124 6.80 -13.87 -36.12
C GLN A 124 5.66 -14.31 -35.21
N LEU A 125 5.11 -15.51 -35.44
CA LEU A 125 4.06 -16.10 -34.61
C LEU A 125 4.56 -16.33 -33.18
N ASP A 126 5.73 -16.93 -33.00
CA ASP A 126 6.34 -17.18 -31.69
C ASP A 126 6.60 -15.86 -30.94
N LYS A 127 7.06 -14.82 -31.67
CA LYS A 127 7.25 -13.48 -31.10
C LYS A 127 5.92 -12.86 -30.66
N LYS A 128 4.88 -12.99 -31.46
CA LYS A 128 3.53 -12.52 -31.13
C LYS A 128 2.93 -13.31 -29.97
N GLN A 129 3.18 -14.61 -29.91
CA GLN A 129 2.73 -15.47 -28.81
C GLN A 129 3.40 -15.09 -27.49
N ALA A 130 4.70 -14.78 -27.50
CA ALA A 130 5.40 -14.28 -26.32
C ALA A 130 4.86 -12.92 -25.85
N GLU A 131 4.53 -12.03 -26.79
CA GLU A 131 3.89 -10.73 -26.51
C GLU A 131 2.51 -10.91 -25.86
N ILE A 132 1.69 -11.82 -26.39
CA ILE A 132 0.38 -12.19 -25.81
C ILE A 132 0.55 -12.74 -24.39
N ASN A 133 1.49 -13.65 -24.16
CA ASN A 133 1.69 -14.26 -22.84
C ASN A 133 2.09 -13.21 -21.79
N ASN A 134 3.00 -12.28 -22.13
CA ASN A 134 3.39 -11.19 -21.24
C ASN A 134 2.22 -10.22 -20.95
N LEU A 135 1.39 -9.91 -21.95
CA LEU A 135 0.20 -9.09 -21.74
C LEU A 135 -0.83 -9.80 -20.84
N ASN A 136 -0.99 -11.12 -20.99
CA ASN A 136 -1.89 -11.91 -20.14
C ASN A 136 -1.42 -11.94 -18.68
N GLU A 137 -0.12 -12.10 -18.42
CA GLU A 137 0.43 -12.01 -17.05
C GLU A 137 0.16 -10.64 -16.42
N GLN A 138 0.32 -9.56 -17.20
CA GLN A 138 0.00 -8.22 -16.74
C GLN A 138 -1.50 -8.03 -16.47
N LEU A 139 -2.38 -8.58 -17.32
CA LEU A 139 -3.83 -8.55 -17.11
C LEU A 139 -4.21 -9.24 -15.80
N ILE A 140 -3.71 -10.47 -15.57
CA ILE A 140 -3.97 -11.21 -14.32
C ILE A 140 -3.51 -10.39 -13.11
N SER A 141 -2.32 -9.78 -13.17
CA SER A 141 -1.82 -8.95 -12.07
C SER A 141 -2.70 -7.73 -11.78
N LYS A 142 -3.30 -7.14 -12.82
CA LYS A 142 -4.20 -6.00 -12.70
C LYS A 142 -5.57 -6.43 -12.20
N GLU A 143 -6.08 -7.56 -12.65
CA GLU A 143 -7.35 -8.15 -12.19
C GLU A 143 -7.29 -8.47 -10.70
N MET A 144 -6.19 -9.07 -10.22
CA MET A 144 -5.98 -9.29 -8.79
C MET A 144 -6.01 -7.99 -7.99
N LYS A 145 -5.32 -6.94 -8.47
CA LYS A 145 -5.34 -5.62 -7.81
C LYS A 145 -6.73 -4.98 -7.79
N ILE A 146 -7.49 -5.13 -8.87
CA ILE A 146 -8.88 -4.63 -8.93
C ILE A 146 -9.72 -5.37 -7.88
N GLN A 147 -9.57 -6.68 -7.76
CA GLN A 147 -10.28 -7.47 -6.76
C GLN A 147 -9.93 -7.05 -5.33
N ASP A 148 -8.64 -6.85 -5.04
CA ASP A 148 -8.19 -6.38 -3.73
C ASP A 148 -8.75 -5.00 -3.38
N LEU A 149 -8.74 -4.07 -4.34
CA LEU A 149 -9.32 -2.73 -4.16
C LEU A 149 -10.83 -2.77 -3.95
N GLN A 150 -11.54 -3.66 -4.65
CA GLN A 150 -12.98 -3.85 -4.46
C GLN A 150 -13.29 -4.38 -3.05
N ASN A 151 -12.51 -5.32 -2.54
CA ASN A 151 -12.67 -5.85 -1.19
C ASN A 151 -12.42 -4.76 -0.13
N LEU A 152 -11.37 -3.95 -0.29
CA LEU A 152 -11.07 -2.84 0.60
C LEU A 152 -12.17 -1.76 0.59
N LEU A 153 -12.72 -1.43 -0.58
CA LEU A 153 -13.85 -0.50 -0.69
C LEU A 153 -15.10 -1.04 0.00
N GLN A 154 -15.37 -2.34 -0.14
CA GLN A 154 -16.51 -3.00 0.50
C GLN A 154 -16.37 -2.96 2.03
N GLU A 155 -15.19 -3.29 2.56
CA GLU A 155 -14.89 -3.23 4.00
C GLU A 155 -15.03 -1.81 4.56
N SER A 156 -14.50 -0.81 3.84
CA SER A 156 -14.65 0.60 4.20
C SER A 156 -16.12 1.04 4.24
N ARG A 157 -16.94 0.58 3.27
CA ARG A 157 -18.39 0.85 3.24
C ARG A 157 -19.12 0.21 4.42
N THR A 158 -18.77 -1.03 4.79
CA THR A 158 -19.38 -1.69 5.95
C THR A 158 -19.01 -1.00 7.26
N ASN A 159 -17.76 -0.56 7.39
CA ASN A 159 -17.28 0.13 8.58
C ASN A 159 -17.97 1.49 8.74
N THR A 160 -18.05 2.29 7.68
CA THR A 160 -18.77 3.58 7.69
C THR A 160 -20.26 3.39 7.97
N GLY A 161 -20.89 2.33 7.43
CA GLY A 161 -22.28 1.99 7.76
C GLY A 161 -22.50 1.65 9.24
N MET A 162 -21.59 0.88 9.84
CA MET A 162 -21.62 0.57 11.28
C MET A 162 -21.39 1.81 12.15
N GLU A 163 -20.44 2.67 11.78
CA GLU A 163 -20.19 3.93 12.47
C GLU A 163 -21.41 4.85 12.42
N HIS A 164 -22.05 4.99 11.25
CA HIS A 164 -23.24 5.80 11.10
C HIS A 164 -24.39 5.30 11.99
N ASN A 165 -24.59 3.97 12.08
CA ASN A 165 -25.59 3.39 12.98
C ASN A 165 -25.29 3.67 14.46
N LYS A 166 -24.01 3.61 14.87
CA LYS A 166 -23.61 3.96 16.24
C LYS A 166 -23.85 5.44 16.55
N VAL A 167 -23.53 6.32 15.60
CA VAL A 167 -23.78 7.76 15.74
C VAL A 167 -25.27 8.03 15.88
N ASN A 168 -26.12 7.46 15.01
CA ASN A 168 -27.57 7.65 15.08
C ASN A 168 -28.17 7.14 16.40
N ALA A 169 -27.69 6.00 16.91
CA ALA A 169 -28.10 5.49 18.22
C ALA A 169 -27.69 6.44 19.36
N CYS A 170 -26.47 6.96 19.32
CA CYS A 170 -25.96 7.92 20.30
C CYS A 170 -26.75 9.25 20.25
N GLU A 171 -27.06 9.74 19.06
CA GLU A 171 -27.89 10.94 18.87
C GLU A 171 -29.29 10.76 19.46
N ALA A 172 -29.92 9.60 19.23
CA ALA A 172 -31.20 9.28 19.84
C ALA A 172 -31.12 9.25 21.37
N ASP A 173 -30.04 8.71 21.93
CA ASP A 173 -29.79 8.71 23.38
C ASP A 173 -29.59 10.12 23.93
N ILE A 174 -28.83 10.97 23.23
CA ILE A 174 -28.65 12.38 23.61
C ILE A 174 -30.00 13.09 23.66
N ILE A 175 -30.83 12.94 22.61
CA ILE A 175 -32.17 13.54 22.57
C ILE A 175 -33.03 13.04 23.73
N ARG A 176 -33.01 11.72 24.00
CA ARG A 176 -33.77 11.13 25.12
C ARG A 176 -33.30 11.68 26.47
N LEU A 177 -31.99 11.78 26.69
CA LEU A 177 -31.42 12.32 27.92
C LEU A 177 -31.71 13.82 28.08
N GLN A 178 -31.63 14.59 27.00
CA GLN A 178 -31.98 16.02 26.99
C GLN A 178 -33.45 16.23 27.31
N ASN A 179 -34.35 15.45 26.71
CA ASN A 179 -35.77 15.49 27.03
C ASN A 179 -36.03 15.12 28.50
N GLY A 180 -35.35 14.07 28.99
CA GLY A 180 -35.41 13.69 30.39
C GLY A 180 -34.92 14.80 31.33
N LEU A 181 -33.83 15.48 31.01
CA LEU A 181 -33.37 16.63 31.80
C LEU A 181 -34.38 17.79 31.76
N GLN A 182 -34.92 18.11 30.59
CA GLN A 182 -35.91 19.18 30.44
C GLN A 182 -37.20 18.91 31.23
N GLU A 183 -37.65 17.65 31.29
CA GLU A 183 -38.78 17.25 32.12
C GLU A 183 -38.51 17.40 33.62
N TRP A 184 -37.25 17.39 34.04
CA TRP A 184 -36.86 17.48 35.45
C TRP A 184 -36.50 18.91 35.88
N GLU A 185 -36.12 19.78 34.96
CA GLU A 185 -35.80 21.17 35.28
C GLU A 185 -37.00 21.90 35.92
N PHE A 186 -36.72 22.62 36.99
CA PHE A 186 -37.71 23.44 37.69
C PHE A 186 -37.66 24.87 37.14
N ASN A 187 -38.22 25.07 35.94
CA ASN A 187 -38.20 26.33 35.22
C ASN A 187 -39.60 26.71 34.68
N ILE A 188 -39.77 27.97 34.29
CA ILE A 188 -41.02 28.50 33.75
C ILE A 188 -41.40 27.81 32.45
N GLU A 189 -40.42 27.46 31.61
CA GLU A 189 -40.64 26.86 30.29
C GLU A 189 -41.38 25.51 30.38
N ARG A 190 -41.17 24.76 31.48
CA ARG A 190 -41.88 23.53 31.79
C ARG A 190 -43.33 23.75 32.20
N PHE A 191 -43.59 24.74 33.05
CA PHE A 191 -44.90 24.91 33.68
C PHE A 191 -45.85 25.80 32.86
N ILE A 192 -45.34 26.72 32.04
CA ILE A 192 -46.16 27.68 31.25
C ILE A 192 -47.15 27.03 30.26
N LYS A 193 -47.07 25.71 30.04
CA LYS A 193 -48.01 24.96 29.20
C LYS A 193 -49.18 24.34 29.99
N ASP A 194 -49.09 24.34 31.32
CA ASP A 194 -50.02 23.70 32.24
C ASP A 194 -50.49 24.72 33.27
N ASP A 195 -51.60 25.40 32.97
CA ASP A 195 -52.16 26.46 33.82
C ASP A 195 -52.50 25.98 35.22
N SER A 196 -52.88 24.70 35.38
CA SER A 196 -53.17 24.14 36.71
C SER A 196 -51.91 24.11 37.58
N LYS A 197 -50.77 23.70 37.00
CA LYS A 197 -49.48 23.74 37.69
C LYS A 197 -48.98 25.17 37.88
N MET A 198 -49.17 26.06 36.90
CA MET A 198 -48.80 27.48 37.04
C MET A 198 -49.50 28.12 38.22
N VAL A 199 -50.82 27.93 38.33
CA VAL A 199 -51.62 28.47 39.45
C VAL A 199 -51.22 27.82 40.77
N PHE A 200 -50.96 26.50 40.78
CA PHE A 200 -50.47 25.81 41.97
C PHE A 200 -49.15 26.40 42.48
N TYR A 201 -48.15 26.52 41.60
CA TYR A 201 -46.80 26.95 41.97
C TYR A 201 -46.72 28.45 42.20
N THR A 202 -47.26 29.28 41.32
CA THR A 202 -47.05 30.75 41.33
C THR A 202 -48.26 31.53 41.81
N GLY A 203 -49.45 30.91 41.85
CA GLY A 203 -50.71 31.61 42.07
C GLY A 203 -51.26 32.34 40.84
N LEU A 204 -50.55 32.32 39.72
CA LEU A 204 -50.92 32.96 38.46
C LEU A 204 -51.09 31.90 37.37
N ASN A 205 -52.02 32.11 36.44
CA ASN A 205 -52.04 31.33 35.20
C ASN A 205 -50.96 31.84 34.21
N SER A 206 -50.80 31.17 33.09
CA SER A 206 -49.73 31.48 32.12
C SER A 206 -49.88 32.86 31.50
N GLU A 207 -51.12 33.29 31.21
CA GLU A 207 -51.41 34.62 30.66
C GLU A 207 -51.06 35.72 31.68
N GLN A 208 -51.56 35.60 32.91
CA GLN A 208 -51.28 36.54 34.01
C GLN A 208 -49.78 36.63 34.31
N PHE A 209 -49.08 35.49 34.33
CA PHE A 209 -47.63 35.48 34.53
C PHE A 209 -46.91 36.24 33.40
N ASN A 210 -47.30 36.02 32.14
CA ASN A 210 -46.69 36.71 31.01
C ASN A 210 -46.99 38.22 31.03
N SER A 211 -48.23 38.62 31.29
CA SER A 211 -48.58 40.05 31.43
C SER A 211 -47.82 40.70 32.59
N PHE A 212 -47.66 40.00 33.70
CA PHE A 212 -46.85 40.50 34.82
C PHE A 212 -45.37 40.60 34.45
N TRP A 213 -44.83 39.61 33.73
CA TRP A 213 -43.46 39.66 33.22
C TRP A 213 -43.25 40.85 32.27
N GLU A 214 -44.16 41.08 31.33
CA GLU A 214 -44.10 42.21 30.38
C GLU A 214 -44.15 43.57 31.08
N PHE A 215 -44.89 43.67 32.20
CA PHE A 215 -44.91 44.87 33.03
C PHE A 215 -43.59 45.09 33.79
N VAL A 216 -43.00 44.01 34.30
CA VAL A 216 -41.83 44.08 35.19
C VAL A 216 -40.51 44.15 34.42
N GLU A 217 -40.39 43.44 33.29
CA GLU A 217 -39.16 43.31 32.50
C GLU A 217 -38.52 44.67 32.12
N PRO A 218 -39.27 45.69 31.66
CA PRO A 218 -38.71 46.99 31.30
C PRO A 218 -38.09 47.76 32.47
N GLU A 219 -38.59 47.54 33.69
CA GLU A 219 -38.12 48.25 34.90
C GLU A 219 -36.83 47.64 35.48
N ILE A 220 -36.38 46.49 34.97
CA ILE A 220 -35.16 45.81 35.43
C ILE A 220 -33.91 46.56 34.92
N SER A 221 -33.52 47.62 35.64
CA SER A 221 -32.44 48.53 35.25
C SER A 221 -31.01 47.97 35.42
N THR A 222 -30.83 46.67 35.67
CA THR A 222 -29.51 46.13 36.08
C THR A 222 -28.74 45.39 34.97
N PRO A 223 -27.50 45.80 34.65
CA PRO A 223 -26.67 45.12 33.65
C PRO A 223 -26.05 43.80 34.13
N LYS A 224 -26.12 43.47 35.44
CA LYS A 224 -25.53 42.25 35.99
C LYS A 224 -26.51 41.08 35.95
N ARG A 225 -26.51 40.36 34.82
CA ARG A 225 -27.09 39.02 34.72
C ARG A 225 -26.37 38.09 35.69
N ARG A 226 -27.11 37.40 36.57
CA ARG A 226 -26.51 36.33 37.38
C ARG A 226 -26.29 35.13 36.46
N LYS A 227 -25.08 34.56 36.47
CA LYS A 227 -24.76 33.36 35.68
C LYS A 227 -25.60 32.20 36.23
N GLY A 228 -26.30 31.47 35.36
CA GLY A 228 -26.99 30.22 35.72
C GLY A 228 -28.52 30.26 35.83
N ILE A 229 -29.18 31.43 35.84
CA ILE A 229 -30.65 31.52 35.85
C ILE A 229 -31.15 32.72 35.02
N SER A 230 -32.21 32.52 34.24
CA SER A 230 -32.85 33.60 33.46
C SER A 230 -33.69 34.50 34.38
N ARG A 231 -33.83 35.80 34.06
CA ARG A 231 -34.62 36.72 34.90
C ARG A 231 -36.09 36.30 35.04
N LYS A 232 -36.68 35.76 33.97
CA LYS A 232 -38.02 35.20 33.97
C LYS A 232 -38.12 34.00 34.95
N ASN A 233 -37.09 33.15 35.00
CA ASN A 233 -36.99 32.06 35.96
C ASN A 233 -36.71 32.52 37.40
N GLU A 234 -35.97 33.62 37.58
CA GLU A 234 -35.81 34.22 38.91
C GLU A 234 -37.16 34.74 39.43
N LEU A 235 -37.94 35.45 38.61
CA LEU A 235 -39.28 35.90 38.98
C LEU A 235 -40.21 34.73 39.30
N PHE A 236 -40.20 33.69 38.46
CA PHE A 236 -40.94 32.45 38.72
C PHE A 236 -40.59 31.88 40.11
N ALA A 237 -39.31 31.70 40.42
CA ALA A 237 -38.88 31.18 41.71
C ALA A 237 -39.33 32.05 42.90
N VAL A 238 -39.34 33.38 42.75
CA VAL A 238 -39.83 34.31 43.78
C VAL A 238 -41.32 34.10 44.02
N LEU A 239 -42.12 34.02 42.96
CA LEU A 239 -43.56 33.75 43.07
C LEU A 239 -43.84 32.37 43.69
N VAL A 240 -43.06 31.35 43.32
CA VAL A 240 -43.15 30.02 43.95
C VAL A 240 -42.90 30.10 45.45
N LYS A 241 -41.84 30.79 45.87
CA LYS A 241 -41.54 30.97 47.28
C LYS A 241 -42.65 31.73 48.01
N LEU A 242 -43.15 32.82 47.42
CA LEU A 242 -44.24 33.63 48.02
C LEU A 242 -45.53 32.81 48.16
N ARG A 243 -45.84 31.97 47.18
CA ARG A 243 -47.07 31.18 47.16
C ARG A 243 -47.01 29.97 48.09
N LEU A 244 -45.93 29.20 48.02
CA LEU A 244 -45.81 27.91 48.72
C LEU A 244 -45.05 27.99 50.04
N GLY A 245 -44.40 29.13 50.35
CA GLY A 245 -43.66 29.31 51.60
C GLY A 245 -42.42 28.42 51.71
N LEU A 246 -41.84 27.99 50.59
CA LEU A 246 -40.70 27.06 50.58
C LEU A 246 -39.47 27.62 51.31
N GLN A 247 -38.75 26.72 51.96
CA GLN A 247 -37.44 27.01 52.55
C GLN A 247 -36.42 27.31 51.44
N TYR A 248 -35.38 28.08 51.76
CA TYR A 248 -34.36 28.44 50.77
C TYR A 248 -33.55 27.23 50.30
N GLU A 249 -33.40 26.24 51.17
CA GLU A 249 -32.73 24.96 50.92
C GLU A 249 -33.48 24.15 49.84
N ASP A 250 -34.79 23.94 50.00
CA ASP A 250 -35.59 23.19 49.01
C ASP A 250 -35.63 23.91 47.66
N LEU A 251 -35.78 25.23 47.65
CA LEU A 251 -35.77 26.00 46.41
C LEU A 251 -34.39 26.02 45.74
N ALA A 252 -33.30 25.95 46.51
CA ALA A 252 -31.95 25.83 46.01
C ALA A 252 -31.72 24.49 45.30
N ASP A 253 -32.18 23.39 45.90
CA ASP A 253 -32.08 22.06 45.31
C ASP A 253 -32.89 21.97 44.00
N ARG A 254 -34.12 22.51 43.98
CA ARG A 254 -34.96 22.53 42.77
C ARG A 254 -34.34 23.30 41.61
N LEU A 255 -33.69 24.42 41.89
CA LEU A 255 -33.10 25.31 40.89
C LEU A 255 -31.65 24.95 40.55
N GLY A 256 -31.02 24.01 41.27
CA GLY A 256 -29.60 23.70 41.13
C GLY A 256 -28.68 24.87 41.52
N LEU A 257 -29.10 25.69 42.49
CA LEU A 257 -28.37 26.88 42.97
C LEU A 257 -27.90 26.70 44.41
N SER A 258 -27.02 27.57 44.90
CA SER A 258 -26.71 27.61 46.33
C SER A 258 -27.82 28.29 47.12
N ARG A 259 -28.06 27.86 48.37
CA ARG A 259 -28.99 28.51 49.31
C ARG A 259 -28.76 30.02 49.41
N GLN A 260 -27.51 30.45 49.48
CA GLN A 260 -27.13 31.87 49.54
C GLN A 260 -27.52 32.61 48.26
N THR A 261 -27.37 31.97 47.09
CA THR A 261 -27.82 32.54 45.81
C THR A 261 -29.33 32.75 45.81
N VAL A 262 -30.09 31.78 46.28
CA VAL A 262 -31.56 31.87 46.36
C VAL A 262 -32.01 32.95 47.35
N SER A 263 -31.39 33.07 48.52
CA SER A 263 -31.70 34.15 49.49
C SER A 263 -31.49 35.53 48.87
N ARG A 264 -30.31 35.75 48.27
CA ARG A 264 -29.97 37.02 47.60
C ARG A 264 -30.85 37.30 46.38
N LEU A 265 -31.36 36.26 45.72
CA LEU A 265 -32.34 36.37 44.63
C LEU A 265 -33.66 36.87 45.20
N PHE A 266 -34.17 36.19 46.20
CA PHE A 266 -35.43 36.55 46.82
C PHE A 266 -35.42 37.97 47.37
N GLU A 267 -34.44 38.31 48.22
CA GLU A 267 -34.32 39.65 48.80
C GLU A 267 -34.24 40.75 47.72
N GLY A 268 -33.40 40.54 46.70
CA GLY A 268 -33.24 41.50 45.61
C GLY A 268 -34.52 41.71 44.81
N TRP A 269 -35.25 40.63 44.51
CA TRP A 269 -36.53 40.71 43.81
C TRP A 269 -37.62 41.33 44.67
N ILE A 270 -37.69 41.05 45.98
CA ILE A 270 -38.67 41.67 46.87
C ILE A 270 -38.43 43.16 47.01
N THR A 271 -37.18 43.61 47.19
CA THR A 271 -36.85 45.04 47.23
C THR A 271 -37.22 45.72 45.91
N PHE A 272 -36.91 45.07 44.78
CA PHE A 272 -37.25 45.58 43.45
C PHE A 272 -38.77 45.67 43.22
N LEU A 273 -39.53 44.60 43.47
CA LEU A 273 -40.98 44.60 43.33
C LEU A 273 -41.64 45.61 44.27
N SER A 274 -41.15 45.74 45.50
CA SER A 274 -41.60 46.79 46.43
C SER A 274 -41.36 48.18 45.88
N SER A 275 -40.21 48.42 45.22
CA SER A 275 -39.92 49.71 44.60
C SER A 275 -40.85 50.00 43.41
N ILE A 276 -41.22 48.98 42.64
CA ILE A 276 -42.20 49.12 41.55
C ILE A 276 -43.56 49.49 42.11
N VAL A 277 -44.06 48.75 43.11
CA VAL A 277 -45.36 49.04 43.75
C VAL A 277 -45.39 50.45 44.33
N ALA A 278 -44.29 50.90 44.96
CA ALA A 278 -44.18 52.26 45.47
C ALA A 278 -44.25 53.35 44.37
N LYS A 279 -43.76 53.07 43.15
CA LYS A 279 -43.89 53.99 42.01
C LYS A 279 -45.32 54.08 41.47
N ILE A 280 -46.12 53.02 41.63
CA ILE A 280 -47.44 52.93 41.00
C ILE A 280 -48.49 53.80 41.71
N ASN A 281 -48.24 54.33 42.92
CA ASN A 281 -49.18 55.18 43.68
C ASN A 281 -50.63 54.67 43.56
N LEU A 282 -50.89 53.47 44.10
CA LEU A 282 -52.27 53.00 44.33
C LEU A 282 -52.91 53.74 45.50
#